data_AF-A0AAX7SJE9-F1
#
_entry.id   AF-A0AAX7SJE9-F1
#
_cell.length_a   1.000
_cell.length_b   1.000
_cell.length_c   1.000
_cell.angle_alpha   90.00
_cell.angle_beta   90.00
_cell.angle_gamma   90.00
#
_symmetry.space_group_name_H-M   'P 1'
#
loop_
_entity.id
_entity.type
_entity.pdbx_description
1 polymer ?
#
loop_
_entity_poly.entity_id
_entity_poly.type
_entity_poly.pdbx_seq_one_letter_code
_entity_poly.pdbx_strand_id
1 'polypeptide(L)'
;GTPRGQGRATQLSSPFPVCSLDVPFPSSREATIALRSLSPDKEPRKGGISKLITVSGSTLSVRWSADEARILRVSVNSFLDHLSLVMETMEMFGPPVAV
;
A
#
# COMPACT_ATOMS: atom_id res chain seq x y z
N GLY A 1 4.40 34.49 -32.17
CA GLY A 1 3.73 33.80 -31.06
C GLY A 1 4.16 32.35 -31.06
N THR A 2 4.99 31.95 -30.11
CA THR A 2 5.49 30.57 -29.96
C THR A 2 4.43 29.71 -29.26
N PRO A 3 4.04 28.55 -29.81
CA PRO A 3 3.14 27.66 -29.09
C PRO A 3 3.89 26.92 -27.97
N ARG A 4 3.29 26.95 -26.79
CA ARG A 4 3.70 26.25 -25.57
C ARG A 4 3.85 24.75 -25.83
N GLY A 5 5.07 24.24 -25.64
CA GLY A 5 5.31 22.81 -25.47
C GLY A 5 4.68 22.33 -24.16
N GLN A 6 3.46 21.81 -24.25
CA GLN A 6 2.84 21.08 -23.14
C GLN A 6 3.44 19.68 -23.11
N GLY A 7 4.42 19.48 -22.24
CA GLY A 7 4.91 18.15 -21.88
C GLY A 7 3.78 17.37 -21.22
N ARG A 8 2.98 16.66 -22.04
CA ARG A 8 2.13 15.57 -21.56
C ARG A 8 3.09 14.50 -21.08
N ALA A 9 3.20 14.35 -19.76
CA ALA A 9 3.82 13.17 -19.17
C ALA A 9 3.22 11.94 -19.87
N THR A 10 4.08 11.20 -20.54
CA THR A 10 3.76 9.95 -21.22
C THR A 10 3.30 8.99 -20.12
N GLN A 11 1.98 8.93 -19.91
CA GLN A 11 1.36 7.93 -19.08
C GLN A 11 1.50 6.62 -19.83
N LEU A 12 2.63 5.93 -19.63
CA LEU A 12 2.88 4.60 -20.15
C LEU A 12 1.82 3.69 -19.52
N SER A 13 0.70 3.49 -20.23
CA SER A 13 -0.38 2.63 -19.79
C SER A 13 0.17 1.22 -19.71
N SER A 14 0.49 0.77 -18.49
CA SER A 14 0.89 -0.61 -18.25
C SER A 14 -0.24 -1.53 -18.72
N PRO A 15 0.06 -2.64 -19.43
CA PRO A 15 -0.97 -3.59 -19.86
C PRO A 15 -1.64 -4.29 -18.67
N PHE A 16 -1.07 -4.16 -17.48
CA PHE A 16 -1.55 -4.78 -16.25
C PHE A 16 -2.23 -3.73 -15.34
N PRO A 17 -3.37 -4.08 -14.71
CA PRO A 17 -3.98 -3.32 -13.62
C PRO A 17 -2.98 -3.00 -12.51
N VAL A 18 -2.91 -1.71 -12.14
CA VAL A 18 -2.08 -1.23 -11.03
C VAL A 18 -2.94 -0.42 -10.04
N CYS A 19 -2.57 -0.47 -8.77
CA CYS A 19 -3.19 0.34 -7.72
C CYS A 19 -2.11 0.83 -6.74
N SER A 20 -2.29 2.03 -6.19
CA SER A 20 -1.43 2.58 -5.15
C SER A 20 -2.27 3.18 -4.03
N LEU A 21 -1.84 2.96 -2.80
CA LEU A 21 -2.46 3.50 -1.60
C LEU A 21 -1.37 4.08 -0.69
N ASP A 22 -1.58 5.31 -0.24
CA ASP A 22 -0.74 5.97 0.76
C ASP A 22 -1.57 6.24 2.01
N VAL A 23 -1.12 5.74 3.15
CA VAL A 23 -1.81 5.88 4.44
C VAL A 23 -0.91 6.64 5.41
N PRO A 24 -1.25 7.88 5.78
CA PRO A 24 -0.52 8.63 6.78
C PRO A 24 -0.84 8.11 8.18
N PHE A 25 0.20 7.87 8.98
CA PHE A 25 0.09 7.56 10.40
C PHE A 25 0.52 8.76 11.27
N PRO A 26 0.04 8.85 12.52
CA PRO A 26 0.46 9.89 13.46
C PRO A 26 1.97 9.88 13.73
N SER A 27 2.62 8.72 13.68
CA SER A 27 4.06 8.58 13.90
C SER A 27 4.74 7.60 12.92
N SER A 28 6.04 7.78 12.70
CA SER A 28 6.88 6.84 11.93
C SER A 28 6.91 5.45 12.56
N ARG A 29 6.81 5.39 13.89
CA ARG A 29 6.79 4.13 14.64
C ARG A 29 5.52 3.34 14.38
N GLU A 30 4.34 3.99 14.42
CA GLU A 30 3.07 3.33 14.09
C GLU A 30 3.05 2.85 12.63
N ALA A 31 3.52 3.67 11.68
CA ALA A 31 3.65 3.25 10.28
C ALA A 31 4.53 1.99 10.15
N THR A 32 5.63 1.93 10.91
CA THR A 32 6.53 0.76 10.94
C THR A 32 5.86 -0.46 11.56
N ILE A 33 5.09 -0.28 12.65
CA ILE A 33 4.32 -1.37 13.25
C ILE A 33 3.28 -1.89 12.24
N ALA A 34 2.56 -1.00 11.57
CA ALA A 34 1.57 -1.37 10.55
C ALA A 34 2.20 -2.15 9.40
N LEU A 35 3.35 -1.70 8.88
CA LEU A 35 4.12 -2.43 7.88
C LEU A 35 4.45 -3.85 8.33
N ARG A 36 4.95 -4.01 9.56
CA ARG A 36 5.34 -5.32 10.10
C ARG A 36 4.13 -6.23 10.30
N SER A 37 2.99 -5.68 10.74
CA SER A 37 1.75 -6.44 10.91
C SER A 37 1.10 -6.83 9.57
N LEU A 38 1.22 -5.99 8.55
CA LEU A 38 0.58 -6.17 7.22
C LEU A 38 1.47 -6.89 6.20
N SER A 39 2.73 -7.16 6.57
CA SER A 39 3.67 -7.94 5.79
C SER A 39 4.08 -9.27 6.49
N PRO A 40 3.15 -10.15 6.88
CA PRO A 40 3.51 -11.53 7.16
C PRO A 40 3.94 -12.24 5.85
N ASP A 41 4.71 -13.31 6.01
CA ASP A 41 5.59 -13.94 5.03
C ASP A 41 5.08 -14.01 3.57
N LYS A 42 6.03 -13.99 2.63
CA LYS A 42 5.72 -14.05 1.19
C LYS A 42 5.05 -15.39 0.87
N GLU A 43 3.73 -15.39 0.81
CA GLU A 43 2.96 -16.50 0.24
C GLU A 43 3.59 -16.88 -1.11
N PRO A 44 3.90 -18.17 -1.34
CA PRO A 44 4.51 -18.62 -2.58
C PRO A 44 3.69 -18.13 -3.78
N ARG A 45 4.34 -17.36 -4.66
CA ARG A 45 3.73 -16.62 -5.76
C ARG A 45 3.02 -17.56 -6.73
N LYS A 46 1.74 -17.83 -6.48
CA LYS A 46 0.89 -18.63 -7.37
C LYS A 46 -0.23 -17.80 -8.03
N GLY A 47 -0.35 -16.51 -7.69
CA GLY A 47 -1.61 -15.77 -7.90
C GLY A 47 -1.60 -14.57 -8.85
N GLY A 48 -0.64 -14.43 -9.77
CA GLY A 48 -0.68 -13.35 -10.79
C GLY A 48 -0.75 -11.92 -10.22
N ILE A 49 -0.25 -11.70 -8.99
CA ILE A 49 -0.26 -10.41 -8.30
C ILE A 49 1.06 -10.13 -7.60
N SER A 50 1.52 -8.90 -7.73
CA SER A 50 2.67 -8.32 -7.05
C SER A 50 2.20 -7.22 -6.12
N LYS A 51 2.56 -7.33 -4.83
CA LYS A 51 2.28 -6.33 -3.79
C LYS A 51 3.61 -5.86 -3.19
N LEU A 52 3.83 -4.56 -3.17
CA LEU A 52 4.97 -3.91 -2.54
C LEU A 52 4.46 -2.98 -1.43
N ILE A 53 4.87 -3.23 -0.20
CA ILE A 53 4.52 -2.41 0.96
C ILE A 53 5.81 -1.76 1.46
N THR A 54 5.81 -0.45 1.65
CA THR A 54 6.95 0.36 2.09
C THR A 54 6.50 1.43 3.06
N VAL A 55 7.40 1.90 3.93
CA VAL A 55 7.14 3.04 4.80
C VAL A 55 8.15 4.13 4.48
N SER A 56 7.68 5.36 4.33
CA SER A 56 8.49 6.56 4.19
C SER A 56 8.10 7.56 5.26
N GLY A 57 8.97 7.75 6.26
CA GLY A 57 8.64 8.57 7.43
C GLY A 57 7.46 7.98 8.21
N SER A 58 6.33 8.68 8.24
CA SER A 58 5.07 8.24 8.85
C SER A 58 4.02 7.80 7.85
N THR A 59 4.37 7.63 6.57
CA THR A 59 3.42 7.21 5.54
C THR A 59 3.71 5.77 5.11
N LEU A 60 2.69 4.92 5.18
CA LEU A 60 2.70 3.56 4.61
C LEU A 60 2.24 3.64 3.16
N SER A 61 3.14 3.31 2.24
CA SER A 61 2.89 3.28 0.81
C SER A 61 2.80 1.85 0.31
N VAL A 62 1.72 1.55 -0.40
CA VAL A 62 1.44 0.22 -0.95
C VAL A 62 1.19 0.31 -2.43
N ARG A 63 1.84 -0.56 -3.20
CA ARG A 63 1.67 -0.69 -4.64
C ARG A 63 1.31 -2.11 -5.01
N TRP A 64 0.24 -2.24 -5.79
CA TRP A 64 -0.20 -3.50 -6.37
C TRP A 64 -0.07 -3.46 -7.89
N SER A 65 0.28 -4.60 -8.45
CA SER A 65 0.18 -4.89 -9.89
C SER A 65 -0.36 -6.30 -10.02
N ALA A 66 -1.41 -6.49 -10.80
CA ALA A 66 -2.01 -7.81 -11.02
C ALA A 66 -2.29 -8.04 -12.49
N ASP A 67 -2.34 -9.30 -12.90
CA ASP A 67 -2.67 -9.69 -14.27
C ASP A 67 -4.14 -9.39 -14.62
N GLU A 68 -5.03 -9.47 -13.61
CA GLU A 68 -6.46 -9.24 -13.75
C GLU A 68 -6.99 -8.23 -12.73
N ALA A 69 -7.95 -7.40 -13.16
CA ALA A 69 -8.63 -6.44 -12.28
C ALA A 69 -9.38 -7.13 -11.13
N ARG A 70 -9.88 -8.35 -11.35
CA ARG A 70 -10.57 -9.13 -10.30
C ARG A 70 -9.63 -9.49 -9.16
N ILE A 71 -8.40 -9.94 -9.48
CA ILE A 71 -7.37 -10.30 -8.51
C ILE A 71 -6.94 -9.05 -7.73
N LEU A 72 -6.72 -7.93 -8.43
CA LEU A 72 -6.39 -6.65 -7.82
C LEU A 72 -7.45 -6.22 -6.80
N ARG A 73 -8.74 -6.25 -7.18
CA ARG A 73 -9.85 -5.87 -6.29
C ARG A 73 -9.90 -6.71 -5.02
N VAL A 74 -9.80 -8.03 -5.15
CA VAL A 74 -9.80 -8.95 -4.00
C VAL A 74 -8.62 -8.67 -3.08
N SER A 75 -7.43 -8.46 -3.63
CA SER A 75 -6.23 -8.20 -2.83
C SER A 75 -6.24 -6.84 -2.14
N VAL A 76 -6.73 -5.79 -2.80
CA VAL A 76 -6.86 -4.45 -2.22
C VAL A 76 -7.89 -4.47 -1.08
N ASN A 77 -9.07 -5.08 -1.29
CA ASN A 77 -10.08 -5.19 -0.25
C ASN A 77 -9.56 -5.95 0.97
N SER A 78 -8.97 -7.13 0.76
CA SER A 78 -8.39 -7.92 1.85
C SER A 78 -7.27 -7.16 2.59
N PHE A 79 -6.48 -6.34 1.89
CA PHE A 79 -5.48 -5.50 2.56
C PHE A 79 -6.12 -4.42 3.43
N LEU A 80 -7.17 -3.77 2.96
CA LEU A 80 -7.89 -2.73 3.72
C LEU A 80 -8.56 -3.33 4.97
N ASP A 81 -9.12 -4.53 4.87
CA ASP A 81 -9.70 -5.24 6.02
C ASP A 81 -8.62 -5.50 7.09
N HIS A 82 -7.44 -6.00 6.68
CA HIS A 82 -6.32 -6.20 7.61
C HIS A 82 -5.79 -4.87 8.17
N LEU A 83 -5.73 -3.81 7.36
CA LEU A 83 -5.29 -2.49 7.81
C LEU A 83 -6.25 -1.93 8.86
N SER A 84 -7.57 -2.08 8.67
CA SER A 84 -8.58 -1.67 9.66
C SER A 84 -8.33 -2.36 10.99
N LEU A 85 -8.16 -3.69 10.97
CA LEU A 85 -7.88 -4.47 12.17
C LEU A 85 -6.61 -4.02 12.89
N VAL A 86 -5.55 -3.71 12.14
CA VAL A 86 -4.29 -3.21 12.70
C VAL A 86 -4.48 -1.83 13.34
N MET A 87 -5.22 -0.92 12.71
CA MET A 87 -5.51 0.40 13.26
C MET A 87 -6.38 0.30 14.53
N GLU A 88 -7.42 -0.52 14.51
CA GLU A 88 -8.27 -0.79 15.68
C GLU A 88 -7.46 -1.39 16.84
N THR A 89 -6.51 -2.29 16.54
CA THR A 89 -5.60 -2.85 17.54
C THR A 89 -4.68 -1.78 18.12
N MET A 90 -4.12 -0.90 17.30
CA MET A 90 -3.27 0.21 17.77
C MET A 90 -4.04 1.19 18.64
N GLU A 91 -5.29 1.48 18.30
CA GLU A 91 -6.16 2.36 19.06
C GLU A 91 -6.58 1.72 20.39
N MET A 92 -6.98 0.44 20.37
CA MET A 92 -7.43 -0.30 21.56
C MET A 92 -6.30 -0.54 22.57
N PHE A 93 -5.07 -0.76 22.09
CA PHE A 93 -3.90 -1.08 22.93
C PHE A 93 -2.86 0.05 22.99
N GLY A 94 -3.24 1.29 22.65
CA GLY A 94 -2.30 2.42 22.62
C GLY A 94 -1.82 2.85 24.02
N PRO A 95 -0.74 3.65 24.13
CA PRO A 95 0.48 3.66 23.31
C PRO A 95 1.44 2.53 23.76
N PRO A 96 2.44 2.15 22.93
CA PRO A 96 3.38 1.10 23.30
C PRO A 96 4.21 1.55 24.52
N VAL A 97 4.26 0.71 25.55
CA VAL A 97 5.09 0.91 26.74
C VAL A 97 6.50 1.32 26.31
N ALA A 98 6.97 2.45 26.82
CA ALA A 98 8.37 2.86 26.66
C ALA A 98 9.21 1.86 27.46
N VAL A 99 9.88 0.94 26.76
CA VAL A 99 10.88 0.03 27.32
C VAL A 99 12.27 0.61 27.11
#